data_AF-A0A5D2QA09-F1
#
_entry.id   AF-A0A5D2QA09-F1
#
_cell.length_a   1.000
_cell.length_b   1.000
_cell.length_c   1.000
_cell.angle_alpha   90.00
_cell.angle_beta   90.00
_cell.angle_gamma   90.00
#
_symmetry.space_group_name_H-M   'P 1'
#
loop_
_entity.id
_entity.type
_entity.pdbx_description
1 polymer ?
#
loop_
_entity_poly.entity_id
_entity_poly.type
_entity_poly.pdbx_seq_one_letter_code
_entity_poly.pdbx_strand_id
1 'polypeptide(L)'
;MGRRKSTNTTQTSTNSSNKFEGANIRFQDADDKEIASNSSNLDDSIVAVDKASEDISMGEPDVSFFGCDGEDDKTSADYYFDSYSHFGIHEEMLKDVVRTKTYQNVIYRNKFLFQNKVVLDVGAGTGILSLFCAKAGAAHVYAVECSHMADMAKQIVETNGLSDVVTVLKGKIEEIELPVAKVDIIISEWMGYFLLFENMLNTVLYARDKWLVDDGVVLPDEASLYLTAIEDGEYKDDKIEFWNNVYGFDMSCIKKQAMMEPLVDTVDQKQIVTNCHLLKTMDISKMVPGDASFTAPFKLIAERDYYIHAFVAYFDVSFTKCHKLMGFSTGPRSRATHWKQTVLYLEDVLTICEGEAIIGSMTVAPNKKSPRDVDIMVKYSLSGRRCVVSRVQFYKMR
;
A
#
# COMPACT_ATOMS: atom_id res chain seq x y z
N MET A 1 26.04 -64.56 3.54
CA MET A 1 25.17 -65.04 2.43
C MET A 1 23.93 -64.12 2.44
N GLY A 2 23.43 -63.44 1.42
CA GLY A 2 23.61 -63.35 -0.03
C GLY A 2 22.46 -62.47 -0.56
N ARG A 3 22.75 -61.56 -1.52
CA ARG A 3 21.94 -60.99 -2.64
C ARG A 3 20.44 -61.36 -2.75
N ARG A 4 19.50 -60.60 -3.34
CA ARG A 4 19.29 -59.23 -3.89
C ARG A 4 17.84 -59.22 -4.47
N LYS A 5 17.16 -58.06 -4.48
CA LYS A 5 16.18 -57.54 -5.49
C LYS A 5 14.84 -58.28 -5.77
N SER A 6 13.68 -57.67 -5.45
CA SER A 6 12.77 -56.82 -6.30
C SER A 6 11.66 -57.67 -6.96
N THR A 7 10.36 -57.32 -6.94
CA THR A 7 9.71 -56.20 -7.66
C THR A 7 8.21 -56.05 -7.34
N ASN A 8 7.74 -54.79 -7.42
CA ASN A 8 6.49 -54.26 -8.03
C ASN A 8 5.08 -54.51 -7.41
N THR A 9 4.44 -53.46 -6.87
CA THR A 9 3.43 -52.49 -7.45
C THR A 9 1.99 -53.01 -7.24
N THR A 10 0.93 -52.28 -6.85
CA THR A 10 0.54 -50.87 -7.04
C THR A 10 -0.72 -50.56 -6.17
N GLN A 11 -0.82 -49.31 -5.65
CA GLN A 11 -2.02 -48.45 -5.43
C GLN A 11 -3.18 -48.97 -4.54
N THR A 12 -3.96 -48.20 -3.77
CA THR A 12 -4.25 -46.77 -3.48
C THR A 12 -5.17 -46.83 -2.23
N SER A 13 -5.29 -45.89 -1.30
CA SER A 13 -5.61 -44.47 -1.40
C SER A 13 -5.63 -43.88 0.02
N THR A 14 -5.00 -42.74 0.26
CA THR A 14 -5.28 -41.92 1.45
C THR A 14 -5.50 -40.48 1.00
N ASN A 15 -6.75 -40.04 1.12
CA ASN A 15 -7.14 -38.64 1.08
C ASN A 15 -6.58 -37.93 2.31
N SER A 16 -5.72 -36.94 2.12
CA SER A 16 -5.39 -35.94 3.15
C SER A 16 -5.87 -34.57 2.67
N SER A 17 -7.02 -34.17 3.21
CA SER A 17 -7.54 -32.81 3.13
C SER A 17 -6.65 -31.88 3.96
N ASN A 18 -5.76 -31.13 3.32
CA ASN A 18 -5.07 -30.01 3.97
C ASN A 18 -6.05 -28.85 4.10
N LYS A 19 -6.47 -28.59 5.34
CA LYS A 19 -7.11 -27.33 5.73
C LYS A 19 -6.06 -26.23 5.62
N PHE A 20 -6.32 -25.24 4.77
CA PHE A 20 -5.61 -23.97 4.80
C PHE A 20 -6.12 -23.18 6.01
N GLU A 21 -5.30 -23.10 7.06
CA GLU A 21 -5.48 -22.09 8.11
C GLU A 21 -4.95 -20.77 7.56
N GLY A 22 -5.80 -19.75 7.52
CA GLY A 22 -5.40 -18.39 7.19
C GLY A 22 -4.36 -17.91 8.20
N ALA A 23 -3.18 -17.55 7.71
CA ALA A 23 -2.15 -16.96 8.55
C ALA A 23 -2.63 -15.57 9.01
N ASN A 24 -3.19 -15.49 10.21
CA ASN A 24 -3.29 -14.23 10.95
C ASN A 24 -1.87 -13.85 11.37
N ILE A 25 -1.12 -13.17 10.50
CA ILE A 25 0.14 -12.53 10.89
C ILE A 25 -0.21 -11.39 11.83
N ARG A 26 -0.22 -11.67 13.13
CA ARG A 26 -0.47 -10.67 14.15
C ARG A 26 0.83 -9.94 14.46
N PHE A 27 1.00 -8.75 13.91
CA PHE A 27 2.06 -7.84 14.32
C PHE A 27 1.82 -7.44 15.79
N GLN A 28 2.84 -7.57 16.64
CA GLN A 28 2.74 -7.14 18.03
C GLN A 28 2.89 -5.62 18.09
N ASP A 29 1.79 -4.92 18.33
CA ASP A 29 1.83 -3.54 18.81
C ASP A 29 2.44 -3.53 20.22
N ALA A 30 3.60 -2.89 20.37
CA ALA A 30 4.30 -2.79 21.65
C ALA A 30 3.94 -1.49 22.37
N ASP A 31 3.11 -1.62 23.40
CA ASP A 31 2.99 -0.83 24.64
C ASP A 31 3.13 0.70 24.61
N ASP A 32 1.98 1.40 24.61
CA ASP A 32 1.82 2.80 25.06
C ASP A 32 1.69 2.87 26.60
N LYS A 33 2.69 2.40 27.34
CA LYS A 33 2.73 2.55 28.80
C LYS A 33 3.94 3.34 29.25
N GLU A 34 3.99 4.64 28.96
CA GLU A 34 4.76 5.59 29.79
C GLU A 34 4.51 7.08 29.50
N ILE A 35 3.27 7.56 29.34
CA ILE A 35 2.97 8.99 29.55
C ILE A 35 1.57 9.13 30.18
N ALA A 36 1.46 8.88 31.48
CA ALA A 36 0.27 9.22 32.24
C ALA A 36 0.65 9.61 33.68
N SER A 37 0.99 10.88 33.89
CA SER A 37 0.75 11.58 35.15
C SER A 37 1.00 13.08 34.97
N ASN A 38 -0.06 13.86 34.79
CA ASN A 38 -0.30 15.13 35.47
C ASN A 38 -1.34 15.97 34.72
N SER A 39 -2.61 15.80 35.07
CA SER A 39 -3.50 16.95 35.22
C SER A 39 -4.63 16.58 36.17
N SER A 40 -4.67 17.29 37.28
CA SER A 40 -5.70 17.25 38.30
C SER A 40 -6.91 18.05 37.87
N ASN A 41 -8.08 17.46 38.12
CA ASN A 41 -9.44 18.01 38.23
C ASN A 41 -9.59 19.53 38.32
N LEU A 42 -10.55 20.06 37.56
CA LEU A 42 -11.51 21.06 38.03
C LEU A 42 -12.82 20.87 37.26
N ASP A 43 -13.90 20.85 38.03
CA ASP A 43 -15.28 20.52 37.65
C ASP A 43 -16.12 21.79 37.48
N ASP A 44 -17.30 21.59 36.90
CA ASP A 44 -18.55 22.37 37.02
C ASP A 44 -18.82 23.63 36.15
N SER A 45 -19.70 23.41 35.15
CA SER A 45 -21.09 23.91 35.08
C SER A 45 -21.48 25.09 34.15
N ILE A 46 -22.64 24.90 33.46
CA ILE A 46 -23.65 25.88 32.97
C ILE A 46 -23.28 26.67 31.67
N VAL A 47 -24.07 26.90 30.59
CA VAL A 47 -25.52 26.92 30.25
C VAL A 47 -25.68 26.50 28.77
N ALA A 48 -26.86 26.01 28.39
CA ALA A 48 -27.32 25.88 26.99
C ALA A 48 -27.49 27.24 26.28
N VAL A 49 -27.09 27.32 25.00
CA VAL A 49 -27.61 28.27 24.01
C VAL A 49 -27.58 27.62 22.62
N ASP A 50 -28.76 27.48 22.00
CA ASP A 50 -28.93 27.16 20.58
C ASP A 50 -28.38 28.28 19.68
N LYS A 51 -27.64 27.94 18.61
CA LYS A 51 -27.84 28.48 17.25
C LYS A 51 -26.83 27.95 16.23
N ALA A 52 -27.41 27.53 15.10
CA ALA A 52 -26.98 27.73 13.73
C ALA A 52 -25.69 27.08 13.22
N SER A 53 -25.92 26.23 12.21
CA SER A 53 -25.05 25.84 11.10
C SER A 53 -24.04 26.90 10.65
N GLU A 54 -22.77 26.50 10.53
CA GLU A 54 -21.81 27.09 9.61
C GLU A 54 -21.09 25.98 8.85
N ASP A 55 -21.43 25.86 7.57
CA ASP A 55 -20.71 25.13 6.54
C ASP A 55 -19.32 25.76 6.34
N ILE A 56 -18.26 24.98 6.54
CA ILE A 56 -16.92 25.37 6.10
C ILE A 56 -16.73 24.78 4.70
N SER A 57 -17.08 25.60 3.71
CA SER A 57 -16.69 25.44 2.31
C SER A 57 -15.17 25.53 2.20
N MET A 58 -14.54 24.43 1.78
CA MET A 58 -13.14 24.43 1.34
C MET A 58 -13.12 25.07 -0.05
N GLY A 59 -12.73 26.34 -0.12
CA GLY A 59 -12.58 27.08 -1.36
C GLY A 59 -11.55 26.43 -2.29
N GLU A 60 -11.94 26.28 -3.55
CA GLU A 60 -11.06 25.89 -4.66
C GLU A 60 -9.89 26.87 -4.82
N PRO A 61 -8.69 26.41 -5.22
CA PRO A 61 -7.64 27.31 -5.64
C PRO A 61 -7.96 27.90 -7.03
N ASP A 62 -7.95 29.23 -7.12
CA ASP A 62 -8.08 30.02 -8.34
C ASP A 62 -7.08 29.56 -9.42
N VAL A 63 -7.59 28.95 -10.49
CA VAL A 63 -6.83 28.65 -11.71
C VAL A 63 -6.99 29.83 -12.66
N SER A 64 -6.07 30.79 -12.60
CA SER A 64 -6.03 31.89 -13.57
C SER A 64 -5.51 31.39 -14.92
N PHE A 65 -6.45 31.09 -15.81
CA PHE A 65 -6.23 30.80 -17.22
C PHE A 65 -5.92 32.12 -17.94
N PHE A 66 -4.67 32.37 -18.39
CA PHE A 66 -4.33 33.03 -19.66
C PHE A 66 -2.81 32.99 -19.91
N GLY A 67 -2.40 32.34 -21.00
CA GLY A 67 -1.04 32.37 -21.53
C GLY A 67 -0.70 31.15 -22.38
N CYS A 68 -1.31 31.01 -23.56
CA CYS A 68 -0.80 30.10 -24.59
C CYS A 68 0.53 30.63 -25.10
N ASP A 69 1.62 29.88 -24.87
CA ASP A 69 2.72 29.65 -25.81
C ASP A 69 3.78 28.75 -25.14
N GLY A 70 3.78 27.48 -25.52
CA GLY A 70 4.74 26.46 -25.09
C GLY A 70 4.11 25.07 -25.16
N GLU A 71 4.59 24.21 -26.07
CA GLU A 71 4.27 22.78 -26.08
C GLU A 71 4.73 22.17 -24.74
N ASP A 72 3.80 22.04 -23.79
CA ASP A 72 4.07 21.50 -22.46
C ASP A 72 4.03 19.96 -22.55
N ASP A 73 5.13 19.38 -23.02
CA ASP A 73 5.34 17.93 -23.17
C ASP A 73 5.63 17.30 -21.79
N LYS A 74 4.77 17.57 -20.79
CA LYS A 74 4.89 17.06 -19.42
C LYS A 74 4.48 15.59 -19.37
N THR A 75 5.40 14.74 -18.96
CA THR A 75 5.16 13.30 -18.82
C THR A 75 4.43 13.01 -17.50
N SER A 76 3.81 11.82 -17.38
CA SER A 76 3.22 11.39 -16.09
C SER A 76 4.25 11.27 -14.96
N ALA A 77 5.54 11.13 -15.31
CA ALA A 77 6.61 11.19 -14.33
C ALA A 77 6.81 12.62 -13.78
N ASP A 78 6.69 13.64 -14.62
CA ASP A 78 6.86 15.04 -14.19
C ASP A 78 5.74 15.45 -13.22
N TYR A 79 4.48 15.07 -13.51
CA TYR A 79 3.36 15.30 -12.60
C TYR A 79 3.53 14.61 -11.24
N TYR A 80 4.02 13.36 -11.24
CA TYR A 80 4.32 12.64 -10.00
C TYR A 80 5.41 13.35 -9.20
N PHE A 81 6.52 13.76 -9.81
CA PHE A 81 7.59 14.44 -9.06
C PHE A 81 7.19 15.84 -8.57
N ASP A 82 6.32 16.53 -9.30
CA ASP A 82 5.78 17.83 -8.91
C ASP A 82 4.83 17.70 -7.70
N SER A 83 4.00 16.65 -7.63
CA SER A 83 3.13 16.43 -6.47
C SER A 83 3.93 16.21 -5.18
N TYR A 84 4.99 15.40 -5.22
CA TYR A 84 5.89 15.18 -4.07
C TYR A 84 6.78 16.39 -3.74
N SER A 85 6.77 17.45 -4.55
CA SER A 85 7.43 18.71 -4.17
C SER A 85 6.62 19.50 -3.13
N HIS A 86 5.32 19.20 -2.98
CA HIS A 86 4.45 19.86 -2.01
C HIS A 86 4.57 19.24 -0.60
N PHE A 87 4.78 20.07 0.43
CA PHE A 87 5.00 19.60 1.81
C PHE A 87 3.79 18.82 2.38
N GLY A 88 2.57 19.11 1.92
CA GLY A 88 1.34 18.48 2.41
C GLY A 88 1.31 16.95 2.27
N ILE A 89 1.85 16.40 1.18
CA ILE A 89 1.94 14.93 1.00
C ILE A 89 2.91 14.33 2.03
N HIS A 90 4.04 15.00 2.27
CA HIS A 90 5.00 14.57 3.28
C HIS A 90 4.46 14.70 4.69
N GLU A 91 3.66 15.72 4.98
CA GLU A 91 2.98 15.87 6.26
C GLU A 91 2.01 14.72 6.54
N GLU A 92 1.21 14.31 5.56
CA GLU A 92 0.33 13.15 5.65
C GLU A 92 1.14 11.86 5.93
N MET A 93 2.19 11.61 5.13
CA MET A 93 3.07 10.46 5.30
C MET A 93 3.75 10.45 6.68
N LEU A 94 4.19 11.59 7.19
CA LEU A 94 4.86 11.69 8.50
C LEU A 94 3.88 11.56 9.68
N LYS A 95 2.63 12.03 9.53
CA LYS A 95 1.56 11.87 10.52
C LYS A 95 0.99 10.46 10.56
N ASP A 96 1.21 9.65 9.51
CA ASP A 96 0.98 8.21 9.58
C ASP A 96 1.95 7.56 10.57
N VAL A 97 1.49 7.42 11.82
CA VAL A 97 2.26 6.86 12.92
C VAL A 97 2.56 5.39 12.68
N VAL A 98 1.62 4.61 12.14
CA VAL A 98 1.81 3.17 11.89
C VAL A 98 2.96 2.97 10.92
N ARG A 99 2.93 3.69 9.79
CA ARG A 99 4.02 3.69 8.80
C ARG A 99 5.34 4.13 9.45
N THR A 100 5.39 5.37 9.91
CA THR A 100 6.67 6.01 10.30
C THR A 100 7.30 5.35 11.52
N LYS A 101 6.50 4.95 12.53
CA LYS A 101 7.03 4.24 13.70
C LYS A 101 7.44 2.82 13.39
N THR A 102 6.80 2.12 12.45
CA THR A 102 7.24 0.77 12.09
C THR A 102 8.65 0.80 11.49
N TYR A 103 8.90 1.68 10.52
CA TYR A 103 10.26 1.88 9.99
C TYR A 103 11.25 2.30 11.07
N GLN A 104 10.90 3.28 11.92
CA GLN A 104 11.77 3.69 13.03
C GLN A 104 12.11 2.52 13.95
N ASN A 105 11.11 1.71 14.33
CA ASN A 105 11.30 0.58 15.23
C ASN A 105 12.12 -0.53 14.58
N VAL A 106 11.92 -0.81 13.29
CA VAL A 106 12.77 -1.73 12.51
C VAL A 106 14.22 -1.28 12.60
N ILE A 107 14.50 -0.01 12.35
CA ILE A 107 15.86 0.52 12.36
C ILE A 107 16.46 0.50 13.77
N TYR A 108 15.74 1.00 14.77
CA TYR A 108 16.26 1.16 16.14
C TYR A 108 16.32 -0.13 16.96
N ARG A 109 15.45 -1.12 16.69
CA ARG A 109 15.49 -2.42 17.38
C ARG A 109 16.44 -3.40 16.72
N ASN A 110 16.90 -3.10 15.50
CA ASN A 110 17.83 -3.94 14.75
C ASN A 110 19.10 -3.16 14.37
N LYS A 111 19.63 -2.33 15.28
CA LYS A 111 20.86 -1.55 15.04
C LYS A 111 22.03 -2.40 14.54
N PHE A 112 22.07 -3.68 14.90
CA PHE A 112 23.08 -4.63 14.41
C PHE A 112 23.08 -4.78 12.88
N LEU A 113 21.96 -4.52 12.20
CA LEU A 113 21.89 -4.47 10.74
C LEU A 113 22.54 -3.20 10.20
N PHE A 114 22.36 -2.06 10.86
CA PHE A 114 22.74 -0.75 10.33
C PHE A 114 24.13 -0.28 10.79
N GLN A 115 24.62 -0.76 11.92
CA GLN A 115 25.84 -0.26 12.53
C GLN A 115 27.05 -0.46 11.60
N ASN A 116 27.76 0.62 11.31
CA ASN A 116 28.89 0.68 10.39
C ASN A 116 28.57 0.24 8.95
N LYS A 117 27.30 0.30 8.53
CA LYS A 117 26.87 -0.03 7.17
C LYS A 117 26.63 1.20 6.31
N VAL A 118 26.78 1.03 5.01
CA VAL A 118 26.40 2.03 4.00
C VAL A 118 24.96 1.76 3.57
N VAL A 119 24.09 2.76 3.73
CA VAL A 119 22.65 2.66 3.45
C VAL A 119 22.28 3.53 2.24
N LEU A 120 21.41 3.03 1.37
CA LEU A 120 20.74 3.79 0.33
C LEU A 120 19.26 3.95 0.68
N ASP A 121 18.79 5.19 0.80
CA ASP A 121 17.38 5.55 0.98
C ASP A 121 16.80 5.97 -0.38
N VAL A 122 15.97 5.11 -0.97
CA VAL A 122 15.40 5.27 -2.31
C VAL A 122 14.07 6.01 -2.23
N GLY A 123 14.00 7.22 -2.80
CA GLY A 123 12.86 8.12 -2.67
C GLY A 123 12.79 8.71 -1.27
N ALA A 124 13.88 9.35 -0.85
CA ALA A 124 14.08 9.74 0.53
C ALA A 124 13.06 10.79 1.03
N GLY A 125 12.39 11.51 0.14
CA GLY A 125 11.45 12.58 0.49
C GLY A 125 12.12 13.60 1.41
N THR A 126 11.56 13.76 2.62
CA THR A 126 12.11 14.63 3.68
C THR A 126 13.41 14.12 4.32
N GLY A 127 13.84 12.90 4.01
CA GLY A 127 15.02 12.25 4.58
C GLY A 127 14.77 11.57 5.93
N ILE A 128 13.51 11.43 6.37
CA ILE A 128 13.20 10.90 7.71
C ILE A 128 13.78 9.50 7.97
N LEU A 129 13.72 8.60 6.98
CA LEU A 129 14.27 7.25 7.09
C LEU A 129 15.80 7.28 7.14
N SER A 130 16.42 8.14 6.34
CA SER A 130 17.86 8.41 6.39
C SER A 130 18.33 8.89 7.76
N LEU A 131 17.59 9.81 8.40
CA LEU A 131 17.90 10.29 9.76
C LEU A 131 17.83 9.16 10.80
N PHE A 132 16.85 8.26 10.68
CA PHE A 132 16.77 7.08 11.55
C PHE A 132 17.96 6.15 11.34
N CYS A 133 18.36 5.89 10.08
CA CYS A 133 19.52 5.05 9.78
C CYS A 133 20.81 5.64 10.36
N ALA A 134 21.03 6.95 10.20
CA ALA A 134 22.18 7.64 10.78
C ALA A 134 22.19 7.53 12.32
N LYS A 135 21.05 7.75 12.99
CA LYS A 135 20.92 7.57 14.45
C LYS A 135 21.10 6.13 14.93
N ALA A 136 20.87 5.14 14.07
CA ALA A 136 21.15 3.74 14.36
C ALA A 136 22.62 3.35 14.21
N GLY A 137 23.48 4.27 13.75
CA GLY A 137 24.92 4.07 13.63
C GLY A 137 25.38 3.63 12.24
N ALA A 138 24.60 3.90 11.19
CA ALA A 138 25.08 3.76 9.80
C ALA A 138 26.41 4.50 9.61
N ALA A 139 27.35 3.88 8.89
CA ALA A 139 28.61 4.52 8.53
C ALA A 139 28.36 5.71 7.58
N HIS A 140 27.45 5.53 6.63
CA HIS A 140 27.00 6.57 5.72
C HIS A 140 25.61 6.26 5.20
N VAL A 141 24.82 7.30 4.88
CA VAL A 141 23.52 7.17 4.22
C VAL A 141 23.49 8.04 2.97
N TYR A 142 23.21 7.43 1.83
CA TYR A 142 22.88 8.15 0.60
C TYR A 142 21.37 8.25 0.46
N ALA A 143 20.85 9.48 0.59
CA ALA A 143 19.44 9.78 0.47
C ALA A 143 19.15 10.29 -0.94
N VAL A 144 18.45 9.51 -1.77
CA VAL A 144 18.19 9.90 -3.16
C VAL A 144 16.73 10.32 -3.31
N GLU A 145 16.53 11.55 -3.78
CA GLU A 145 15.22 12.14 -4.00
C GLU A 145 15.23 12.96 -5.28
N CYS A 146 14.26 12.76 -6.16
CA CYS A 146 14.19 13.44 -7.46
C CYS A 146 13.39 14.75 -7.41
N SER A 147 12.42 14.87 -6.51
CA SER A 147 11.58 16.07 -6.37
C SER A 147 12.33 17.24 -5.75
N HIS A 148 11.68 18.41 -5.69
CA HIS A 148 12.22 19.57 -4.98
C HIS A 148 12.35 19.36 -3.47
N MET A 149 11.73 18.31 -2.91
CA MET A 149 11.88 17.97 -1.50
C MET A 149 13.34 17.63 -1.13
N ALA A 150 14.16 17.20 -2.09
CA ALA A 150 15.59 16.96 -1.88
C ALA A 150 16.33 18.18 -1.31
N ASP A 151 15.93 19.39 -1.68
CA ASP A 151 16.56 20.62 -1.20
C ASP A 151 16.19 20.91 0.26
N MET A 152 14.95 20.61 0.66
CA MET A 152 14.53 20.67 2.06
C MET A 152 15.16 19.55 2.89
N ALA A 153 15.26 18.34 2.35
CA ALA A 153 15.91 17.21 3.01
C ALA A 153 17.38 17.52 3.37
N LYS A 154 18.12 18.19 2.48
CA LYS A 154 19.47 18.70 2.79
C LYS A 154 19.48 19.63 4.00
N GLN A 155 18.58 20.60 4.03
CA GLN A 155 18.47 21.54 5.15
C GLN A 155 18.07 20.85 6.45
N ILE A 156 17.17 19.86 6.38
CA ILE A 156 16.74 19.06 7.54
C ILE A 156 17.93 18.27 8.09
N VAL A 157 18.71 17.59 7.23
CA VAL A 157 19.91 16.86 7.62
C VAL A 157 20.92 17.78 8.32
N GLU A 158 21.18 18.95 7.74
CA GLU A 158 22.10 19.94 8.30
C GLU A 158 21.63 20.48 9.65
N THR A 159 20.35 20.85 9.75
CA THR A 159 19.73 21.36 10.98
C THR A 159 19.81 20.35 12.12
N ASN A 160 19.78 19.05 11.80
CA ASN A 160 19.90 17.97 12.78
C ASN A 160 21.35 17.54 13.05
N GLY A 161 22.35 18.23 12.48
CA GLY A 161 23.77 17.96 12.70
C GLY A 161 24.24 16.61 12.15
N LEU A 162 23.62 16.12 11.08
CA LEU A 162 23.89 14.80 10.50
C LEU A 162 24.52 14.86 9.10
N SER A 163 24.98 16.04 8.66
CA SER A 163 25.63 16.25 7.35
C SER A 163 26.88 15.39 7.12
N ASP A 164 27.58 15.01 8.20
CA ASP A 164 28.78 14.17 8.10
C ASP A 164 28.45 12.70 7.79
N VAL A 165 27.19 12.28 7.97
CA VAL A 165 26.74 10.89 7.82
C VAL A 165 25.73 10.74 6.68
N VAL A 166 24.87 11.73 6.45
CA VAL A 166 23.81 11.67 5.44
C VAL A 166 24.14 12.60 4.28
N THR A 167 24.25 12.05 3.07
CA THR A 167 24.39 12.83 1.83
C THR A 167 23.13 12.71 1.00
N VAL A 168 22.49 13.86 0.74
CA VAL A 168 21.30 13.92 -0.12
C VAL A 168 21.69 14.19 -1.57
N LEU A 169 21.29 13.29 -2.47
CA LEU A 169 21.51 13.37 -3.91
C LEU A 169 20.18 13.68 -4.60
N LYS A 170 20.13 14.81 -5.31
CA LYS A 170 18.95 15.21 -6.08
C LYS A 170 19.00 14.58 -7.48
N GLY A 171 18.05 13.70 -7.79
CA GLY A 171 17.97 13.06 -9.10
C GLY A 171 17.18 11.75 -9.07
N LYS A 172 16.89 11.20 -10.26
CA LYS A 172 16.26 9.88 -10.38
C LYS A 172 17.28 8.78 -10.14
N ILE A 173 16.88 7.74 -9.41
CA ILE A 173 17.72 6.57 -9.12
C ILE A 173 18.34 5.96 -10.38
N GLU A 174 17.59 5.93 -11.47
CA GLU A 174 18.02 5.34 -12.75
C GLU A 174 19.06 6.21 -13.49
N GLU A 175 19.18 7.49 -13.12
CA GLU A 175 20.00 8.50 -13.83
C GLU A 175 21.23 8.95 -13.02
N ILE A 176 21.30 8.62 -11.72
CA ILE A 176 22.42 9.01 -10.86
C ILE A 176 23.48 7.90 -10.73
N GLU A 177 24.68 8.32 -10.30
CA GLU A 177 25.72 7.44 -9.81
C GLU A 177 26.01 7.72 -8.33
N LEU A 178 26.15 6.65 -7.54
CA LEU A 178 26.59 6.77 -6.16
C LEU A 178 28.11 6.94 -6.10
N PRO A 179 28.64 7.70 -5.13
CA PRO A 179 30.08 7.84 -4.93
C PRO A 179 30.73 6.57 -4.32
N VAL A 180 29.99 5.46 -4.27
CA VAL A 180 30.42 4.13 -3.82
C VAL A 180 29.97 3.09 -4.84
N ALA A 181 30.74 2.00 -4.96
CA ALA A 181 30.41 0.93 -5.90
C ALA A 181 29.17 0.13 -5.46
N LYS A 182 29.00 -0.07 -4.14
CA LYS A 182 27.95 -0.90 -3.55
C LYS A 182 27.50 -0.34 -2.19
N VAL A 183 26.31 -0.73 -1.77
CA VAL A 183 25.69 -0.44 -0.47
C VAL A 183 25.30 -1.74 0.23
N ASP A 184 25.31 -1.73 1.56
CA ASP A 184 24.94 -2.90 2.37
C ASP A 184 23.42 -3.04 2.53
N ILE A 185 22.71 -1.91 2.63
CA ILE A 185 21.28 -1.85 2.88
C ILE A 185 20.62 -0.90 1.91
N ILE A 186 19.48 -1.31 1.36
CA ILE A 186 18.51 -0.43 0.72
C ILE A 186 17.30 -0.32 1.62
N ILE A 187 16.90 0.90 1.94
CA ILE A 187 15.65 1.20 2.63
C ILE A 187 14.79 2.06 1.71
N SER A 188 13.51 1.76 1.63
CA SER A 188 12.59 2.53 0.80
C SER A 188 11.17 2.34 1.28
N GLU A 189 10.42 3.43 1.30
CA GLU A 189 8.98 3.37 1.38
C GLU A 189 8.44 3.60 -0.03
N TRP A 190 8.21 2.48 -0.73
CA TRP A 190 7.88 2.44 -2.16
C TRP A 190 6.42 2.11 -2.43
N MET A 191 5.64 1.81 -1.39
CA MET A 191 4.32 1.23 -1.53
C MET A 191 3.32 2.32 -1.92
N GLY A 192 2.64 2.15 -3.04
CA GLY A 192 1.53 3.02 -3.44
C GLY A 192 0.17 2.50 -2.93
N TYR A 193 -0.90 3.21 -3.30
CA TYR A 193 -2.26 2.65 -3.21
C TYR A 193 -2.33 1.32 -3.96
N PHE A 194 -3.17 0.39 -3.50
CA PHE A 194 -3.22 -0.97 -4.04
C PHE A 194 -1.84 -1.67 -4.08
N LEU A 195 -0.90 -1.27 -3.21
CA LEU A 195 0.52 -1.64 -3.15
C LEU A 195 1.39 -1.19 -4.34
N LEU A 196 0.86 -1.27 -5.56
CA LEU A 196 1.62 -1.15 -6.81
C LEU A 196 1.38 0.16 -7.58
N PHE A 197 0.43 1.00 -7.16
CA PHE A 197 0.22 2.30 -7.81
C PHE A 197 1.49 3.15 -7.75
N GLU A 198 1.69 4.01 -8.76
CA GLU A 198 2.87 4.88 -8.96
C GLU A 198 4.16 4.15 -9.36
N ASN A 199 4.19 2.82 -9.25
CA ASN A 199 5.21 1.93 -9.79
C ASN A 199 6.65 2.16 -9.28
N MET A 200 6.79 2.65 -8.05
CA MET A 200 8.09 2.89 -7.42
C MET A 200 8.86 1.60 -7.08
N LEU A 201 8.18 0.45 -7.00
CA LEU A 201 8.83 -0.85 -6.79
C LEU A 201 9.91 -1.14 -7.85
N ASN A 202 9.69 -0.78 -9.12
CA ASN A 202 10.69 -1.00 -10.16
C ASN A 202 11.97 -0.21 -9.92
N THR A 203 11.86 0.99 -9.36
CA THR A 203 13.01 1.83 -8.97
C THR A 203 13.80 1.18 -7.83
N VAL A 204 13.11 0.58 -6.86
CA VAL A 204 13.76 -0.20 -5.78
C VAL A 204 14.48 -1.43 -6.33
N LEU A 205 13.85 -2.18 -7.24
CA LEU A 205 14.48 -3.34 -7.88
C LEU A 205 15.70 -2.94 -8.71
N TYR A 206 15.63 -1.83 -9.44
CA TYR A 206 16.77 -1.27 -10.16
C TYR A 206 17.93 -0.93 -9.21
N ALA A 207 17.65 -0.21 -8.11
CA ALA A 207 18.66 0.15 -7.12
C ALA A 207 19.29 -1.09 -6.46
N ARG A 208 18.48 -2.11 -6.17
CA ARG A 208 18.92 -3.40 -5.65
C ARG A 208 19.91 -4.06 -6.60
N ASP A 209 19.54 -4.21 -7.86
CA ASP A 209 20.36 -4.90 -8.85
C ASP A 209 21.66 -4.15 -9.16
N LYS A 210 21.60 -2.81 -9.17
CA LYS A 210 22.76 -1.96 -9.43
C LYS A 210 23.73 -1.91 -8.24
N TRP A 211 23.23 -1.58 -7.05
CA TRP A 211 24.09 -1.17 -5.93
C TRP A 211 24.09 -2.08 -4.71
N LEU A 212 23.16 -3.02 -4.55
CA LEU A 212 23.21 -3.90 -3.37
C LEU A 212 24.37 -4.91 -3.49
N VAL A 213 25.06 -5.17 -2.38
CA VAL A 213 25.99 -6.30 -2.24
C VAL A 213 25.23 -7.64 -2.21
N ASP A 214 25.91 -8.75 -2.53
CA ASP A 214 25.27 -10.07 -2.67
C ASP A 214 24.55 -10.56 -1.39
N ASP A 215 25.05 -10.18 -0.21
CA ASP A 215 24.46 -10.49 1.10
C ASP A 215 23.73 -9.29 1.74
N GLY A 216 23.44 -8.27 0.92
CA GLY A 216 22.79 -7.05 1.36
C GLY A 216 21.31 -7.24 1.67
N VAL A 217 20.73 -6.23 2.32
CA VAL A 217 19.34 -6.28 2.79
C VAL A 217 18.51 -5.16 2.15
N VAL A 218 17.33 -5.51 1.64
CA VAL A 218 16.30 -4.53 1.25
C VAL A 218 15.27 -4.44 2.37
N LEU A 219 14.83 -3.25 2.75
CA LEU A 219 13.83 -3.04 3.80
C LEU A 219 12.72 -2.10 3.29
N PRO A 220 11.44 -2.54 3.31
CA PRO A 220 10.97 -3.89 3.63
C PRO A 220 11.41 -4.91 2.57
N ASP A 221 11.58 -6.16 2.98
CA ASP A 221 11.95 -7.28 2.08
C ASP A 221 10.76 -8.10 1.59
N GLU A 222 9.58 -7.94 2.20
CA GLU A 222 8.38 -8.65 1.78
C GLU A 222 7.13 -7.76 1.87
N ALA A 223 6.27 -7.84 0.86
CA ALA A 223 4.92 -7.26 0.86
C ALA A 223 3.89 -8.28 0.37
N SER A 224 2.70 -8.29 0.94
CA SER A 224 1.62 -9.23 0.59
C SER A 224 0.31 -8.51 0.30
N LEU A 225 -0.27 -8.72 -0.88
CA LEU A 225 -1.55 -8.15 -1.30
C LEU A 225 -2.69 -9.12 -0.99
N TYR A 226 -3.73 -8.63 -0.32
CA TYR A 226 -4.92 -9.39 0.07
C TYR A 226 -6.18 -8.83 -0.58
N LEU A 227 -7.21 -9.67 -0.64
CA LEU A 227 -8.54 -9.34 -1.11
C LEU A 227 -9.60 -9.79 -0.10
N THR A 228 -10.62 -8.98 0.12
CA THR A 228 -11.87 -9.36 0.79
C THR A 228 -13.07 -8.75 0.07
N ALA A 229 -14.29 -9.05 0.49
CA ALA A 229 -15.51 -8.48 -0.04
C ALA A 229 -16.34 -7.81 1.05
N ILE A 230 -16.96 -6.68 0.71
CA ILE A 230 -17.67 -5.82 1.65
C ILE A 230 -19.09 -5.51 1.18
N GLU A 231 -19.88 -5.10 2.16
CA GLU A 231 -21.11 -4.37 1.91
C GLU A 231 -20.88 -2.88 2.07
N ASP A 232 -21.40 -2.11 1.12
CA ASP A 232 -21.12 -0.67 1.03
C ASP A 232 -22.24 0.03 0.25
N GLY A 233 -23.50 -0.37 0.49
CA GLY A 233 -24.64 0.08 -0.32
C GLY A 233 -24.85 1.58 -0.25
N GLU A 234 -24.84 2.15 0.96
CA GLU A 234 -25.03 3.60 1.16
C GLU A 234 -23.94 4.43 0.49
N TYR A 235 -22.68 4.03 0.60
CA TYR A 235 -21.57 4.77 -0.01
C TYR A 235 -21.48 4.57 -1.52
N LYS A 236 -21.83 3.37 -2.02
CA LYS A 236 -22.02 3.15 -3.46
C LYS A 236 -23.13 4.03 -4.02
N ASP A 237 -24.23 4.19 -3.28
CA ASP A 237 -25.32 5.05 -3.70
C ASP A 237 -24.86 6.52 -3.82
N ASP A 238 -24.12 7.02 -2.84
CA ASP A 238 -23.55 8.38 -2.83
C ASP A 238 -22.52 8.61 -3.94
N LYS A 239 -21.60 7.65 -4.17
CA LYS A 239 -20.47 7.85 -5.10
C LYS A 239 -20.73 7.42 -6.54
N ILE A 240 -21.55 6.40 -6.72
CA ILE A 240 -21.79 5.75 -8.02
C ILE A 240 -23.21 5.99 -8.50
N GLU A 241 -24.22 5.69 -7.68
CA GLU A 241 -25.62 5.78 -8.13
C GLU A 241 -26.14 7.22 -8.20
N PHE A 242 -25.49 8.17 -7.50
CA PHE A 242 -25.73 9.61 -7.62
C PHE A 242 -25.84 10.09 -9.07
N TRP A 243 -24.97 9.58 -9.95
CA TRP A 243 -24.91 9.95 -11.36
C TRP A 243 -26.14 9.52 -12.18
N ASN A 244 -27.01 8.65 -11.67
CA ASN A 244 -28.24 8.28 -12.36
C ASN A 244 -29.22 9.47 -12.45
N ASN A 245 -29.19 10.38 -11.48
CA ASN A 245 -30.11 11.51 -11.42
C ASN A 245 -29.51 12.68 -10.64
N VAL A 246 -28.83 13.57 -11.36
CA VAL A 246 -28.24 14.79 -10.83
C VAL A 246 -29.22 15.93 -11.08
N TYR A 247 -30.02 16.29 -10.07
CA TYR A 247 -31.05 17.35 -10.15
C TYR A 247 -32.08 17.19 -11.29
N GLY A 248 -32.46 15.96 -11.61
CA GLY A 248 -33.39 15.64 -12.71
C GLY A 248 -32.70 15.26 -14.03
N PHE A 249 -31.36 15.33 -14.10
CA PHE A 249 -30.59 15.03 -15.30
C PHE A 249 -29.85 13.69 -15.18
N ASP A 250 -29.97 12.86 -16.21
CA ASP A 250 -29.26 11.58 -16.31
C ASP A 250 -27.79 11.84 -16.69
N MET A 251 -26.87 11.49 -15.80
CA MET A 251 -25.41 11.56 -16.00
C MET A 251 -24.76 10.17 -15.93
N SER A 252 -25.51 9.11 -16.24
CA SER A 252 -25.03 7.72 -16.21
C SER A 252 -23.83 7.43 -17.14
N CYS A 253 -23.51 8.34 -18.08
CA CYS A 253 -22.26 8.26 -18.82
C CYS A 253 -21.02 8.43 -17.92
N ILE A 254 -21.11 9.26 -16.87
CA ILE A 254 -20.05 9.44 -15.86
C ILE A 254 -20.01 8.24 -14.93
N LYS A 255 -21.17 7.71 -14.51
CA LYS A 255 -21.26 6.47 -13.72
C LYS A 255 -20.42 5.33 -14.30
N LYS A 256 -20.47 5.15 -15.62
CA LYS A 256 -19.69 4.11 -16.33
C LYS A 256 -18.18 4.30 -16.14
N GLN A 257 -17.71 5.55 -16.08
CA GLN A 257 -16.30 5.85 -15.81
C GLN A 257 -15.97 5.65 -14.32
N ALA A 258 -16.81 6.17 -13.42
CA ALA A 258 -16.64 6.01 -11.97
C ALA A 258 -16.58 4.53 -11.55
N MET A 259 -17.38 3.66 -12.18
CA MET A 259 -17.35 2.20 -11.92
C MET A 259 -16.05 1.51 -12.32
N MET A 260 -15.26 2.10 -13.21
CA MET A 260 -13.96 1.57 -13.62
C MET A 260 -12.82 2.12 -12.76
N GLU A 261 -13.06 3.10 -11.90
CA GLU A 261 -12.04 3.71 -11.06
C GLU A 261 -12.14 3.16 -9.64
N PRO A 262 -11.10 2.48 -9.13
CA PRO A 262 -11.08 2.09 -7.74
C PRO A 262 -11.05 3.32 -6.82
N LEU A 263 -11.80 3.28 -5.71
CA LEU A 263 -11.74 4.32 -4.70
C LEU A 263 -10.69 3.98 -3.65
N VAL A 264 -10.00 4.99 -3.14
CA VAL A 264 -9.10 4.84 -1.99
C VAL A 264 -9.78 5.44 -0.77
N ASP A 265 -10.31 4.58 0.10
CA ASP A 265 -10.95 5.04 1.32
C ASP A 265 -10.83 4.06 2.49
N THR A 266 -11.17 4.55 3.70
CA THR A 266 -11.16 3.72 4.90
C THR A 266 -12.45 2.92 4.98
N VAL A 267 -12.31 1.61 5.07
CA VAL A 267 -13.43 0.66 5.19
C VAL A 267 -13.60 0.30 6.66
N ASP A 268 -14.83 0.34 7.19
CA ASP A 268 -15.11 -0.16 8.53
C ASP A 268 -15.03 -1.70 8.53
N GLN A 269 -14.29 -2.29 9.48
CA GLN A 269 -14.24 -3.74 9.64
C GLN A 269 -15.61 -4.44 9.72
N LYS A 270 -16.66 -3.72 10.15
CA LYS A 270 -18.04 -4.22 10.22
C LYS A 270 -18.66 -4.42 8.84
N GLN A 271 -18.13 -3.78 7.79
CA GLN A 271 -18.57 -3.93 6.40
C GLN A 271 -18.06 -5.22 5.76
N ILE A 272 -17.00 -5.84 6.31
CA ILE A 272 -16.45 -7.10 5.81
C ILE A 272 -17.49 -8.22 5.88
N VAL A 273 -17.73 -8.88 4.75
CA VAL A 273 -18.69 -9.99 4.62
C VAL A 273 -17.98 -11.34 4.48
N THR A 274 -16.76 -11.37 3.97
CA THR A 274 -16.02 -12.60 3.69
C THR A 274 -14.74 -12.71 4.50
N ASN A 275 -14.17 -13.90 4.52
CA ASN A 275 -12.75 -14.05 4.86
C ASN A 275 -11.87 -13.25 3.86
N CYS A 276 -10.58 -13.11 4.16
CA CYS A 276 -9.61 -12.57 3.21
C CYS A 276 -8.91 -13.69 2.42
N HIS A 277 -8.37 -13.33 1.26
CA HIS A 277 -7.56 -14.20 0.40
C HIS A 277 -6.25 -13.50 0.04
N LEU A 278 -5.12 -14.19 0.21
CA LEU A 278 -3.81 -13.71 -0.25
C LEU A 278 -3.73 -13.85 -1.77
N LEU A 279 -3.54 -12.73 -2.47
CA LEU A 279 -3.39 -12.71 -3.93
C LEU A 279 -1.93 -12.94 -4.35
N LYS A 280 -0.99 -12.23 -3.71
CA LYS A 280 0.41 -12.24 -4.09
C LYS A 280 1.29 -11.85 -2.92
N THR A 281 2.33 -12.64 -2.66
CA THR A 281 3.48 -12.24 -1.85
C THR A 281 4.62 -11.84 -2.79
N MET A 282 5.23 -10.70 -2.48
CA MET A 282 6.33 -10.08 -3.20
C MET A 282 7.58 -10.14 -2.32
N ASP A 283 8.48 -11.07 -2.62
CA ASP A 283 9.81 -11.14 -2.00
C ASP A 283 10.76 -10.21 -2.77
N ILE A 284 10.95 -9.01 -2.24
CA ILE A 284 11.68 -7.92 -2.90
C ILE A 284 13.14 -8.28 -3.10
N SER A 285 13.68 -9.25 -2.36
CA SER A 285 15.06 -9.73 -2.55
C SER A 285 15.22 -10.66 -3.76
N LYS A 286 14.12 -11.24 -4.27
CA LYS A 286 14.15 -12.25 -5.36
C LYS A 286 13.41 -11.84 -6.62
N MET A 287 12.55 -10.82 -6.56
CA MET A 287 11.76 -10.40 -7.70
C MET A 287 12.62 -9.93 -8.87
N VAL A 288 12.17 -10.18 -10.09
CA VAL A 288 12.76 -9.65 -11.32
C VAL A 288 11.78 -8.70 -12.03
N PRO A 289 12.24 -7.85 -12.95
CA PRO A 289 11.35 -7.00 -13.75
C PRO A 289 10.22 -7.81 -14.39
N GLY A 290 8.98 -7.40 -14.15
CA GLY A 290 7.77 -8.09 -14.62
C GLY A 290 7.05 -8.92 -13.56
N ASP A 291 7.68 -9.29 -12.45
CA ASP A 291 7.05 -10.11 -11.39
C ASP A 291 5.88 -9.40 -10.67
N ALA A 292 5.82 -8.06 -10.77
CA ALA A 292 4.71 -7.26 -10.29
C ALA A 292 3.44 -7.38 -11.18
N SER A 293 3.58 -7.88 -12.41
CA SER A 293 2.44 -8.25 -13.26
C SER A 293 2.04 -9.70 -13.00
N PHE A 294 0.84 -9.95 -12.51
CA PHE A 294 0.42 -11.29 -12.12
C PHE A 294 -1.06 -11.55 -12.39
N THR A 295 -1.40 -12.84 -12.42
CA THR A 295 -2.79 -13.32 -12.31
C THR A 295 -2.87 -14.28 -11.15
N ALA A 296 -3.75 -14.01 -10.20
CA ALA A 296 -3.96 -14.84 -9.01
C ALA A 296 -5.41 -15.32 -8.94
N PRO A 297 -5.66 -16.62 -8.75
CA PRO A 297 -6.99 -17.10 -8.38
C PRO A 297 -7.33 -16.63 -6.96
N PHE A 298 -8.61 -16.48 -6.66
CA PHE A 298 -9.08 -16.24 -5.30
C PHE A 298 -10.37 -17.00 -5.00
N LYS A 299 -10.58 -17.25 -3.71
CA LYS A 299 -11.83 -17.78 -3.16
C LYS A 299 -12.17 -17.04 -1.87
N LEU A 300 -13.27 -16.32 -1.88
CA LEU A 300 -13.82 -15.59 -0.73
C LEU A 300 -15.09 -16.28 -0.26
N ILE A 301 -15.11 -16.72 0.98
CA ILE A 301 -16.21 -17.44 1.63
C ILE A 301 -16.95 -16.44 2.53
N ALA A 302 -18.26 -16.35 2.36
CA ALA A 302 -19.11 -15.51 3.19
C ALA A 302 -19.13 -16.01 4.64
N GLU A 303 -18.84 -15.10 5.57
CA GLU A 303 -18.90 -15.33 7.02
C GLU A 303 -20.29 -15.02 7.59
N ARG A 304 -21.17 -14.41 6.78
CA ARG A 304 -22.56 -14.08 7.14
C ARG A 304 -23.42 -13.90 5.90
N ASP A 305 -24.74 -14.07 6.05
CA ASP A 305 -25.74 -13.71 5.04
C ASP A 305 -25.76 -12.19 4.85
N TYR A 306 -25.48 -11.71 3.63
CA TYR A 306 -25.48 -10.27 3.35
C TYR A 306 -25.42 -9.93 1.85
N TYR A 307 -25.30 -8.64 1.54
CA TYR A 307 -25.03 -8.14 0.19
C TYR A 307 -23.54 -7.82 0.02
N ILE A 308 -23.01 -8.02 -1.18
CA ILE A 308 -21.65 -7.63 -1.55
C ILE A 308 -21.74 -6.57 -2.65
N HIS A 309 -21.11 -5.42 -2.39
CA HIS A 309 -21.11 -4.26 -3.29
C HIS A 309 -19.74 -4.00 -3.92
N ALA A 310 -18.66 -4.41 -3.24
CA ALA A 310 -17.30 -4.19 -3.69
C ALA A 310 -16.35 -5.30 -3.22
N PHE A 311 -15.26 -5.48 -3.96
CA PHE A 311 -14.06 -6.06 -3.41
C PHE A 311 -13.20 -4.98 -2.74
N VAL A 312 -12.45 -5.36 -1.71
CA VAL A 312 -11.48 -4.48 -1.05
C VAL A 312 -10.13 -5.14 -1.07
N ALA A 313 -9.15 -4.43 -1.63
CA ALA A 313 -7.76 -4.82 -1.61
C ALA A 313 -6.97 -3.97 -0.61
N TYR A 314 -6.09 -4.64 0.12
CA TYR A 314 -5.19 -4.06 1.11
C TYR A 314 -3.90 -4.89 1.14
N PHE A 315 -2.87 -4.40 1.82
CA PHE A 315 -1.59 -5.08 1.86
C PHE A 315 -0.96 -5.09 3.25
N ASP A 316 -0.10 -6.08 3.45
CA ASP A 316 0.77 -6.16 4.61
C ASP A 316 2.22 -5.97 4.16
N VAL A 317 3.01 -5.36 5.03
CA VAL A 317 4.45 -5.12 4.84
C VAL A 317 5.20 -5.82 5.95
N SER A 318 6.22 -6.61 5.59
CA SER A 318 7.01 -7.40 6.51
C SER A 318 8.50 -7.07 6.37
N PHE A 319 9.19 -7.05 7.50
CA PHE A 319 10.64 -6.89 7.64
C PHE A 319 11.22 -8.19 8.21
N THR A 320 11.44 -9.18 7.35
CA THR A 320 11.78 -10.56 7.75
C THR A 320 13.23 -10.72 8.21
N LYS A 321 14.11 -9.77 7.85
CA LYS A 321 15.51 -9.75 8.30
C LYS A 321 15.72 -9.23 9.73
N CYS A 322 14.65 -8.80 10.40
CA CYS A 322 14.71 -8.35 11.79
C CYS A 322 14.88 -9.53 12.77
N HIS A 323 15.40 -9.26 13.98
CA HIS A 323 15.51 -10.27 15.04
C HIS A 323 14.15 -10.83 15.47
N LYS A 324 13.11 -10.00 15.43
CA LYS A 324 11.70 -10.40 15.53
C LYS A 324 11.00 -10.00 14.25
N LEU A 325 10.01 -10.78 13.81
CA LEU A 325 9.16 -10.37 12.69
C LEU A 325 8.50 -9.02 13.04
N MET A 326 8.75 -8.02 12.20
CA MET A 326 8.18 -6.69 12.30
C MET A 326 7.46 -6.36 11.01
N GLY A 327 6.47 -5.47 11.07
CA GLY A 327 5.65 -5.12 9.92
C GLY A 327 4.37 -4.42 10.35
N PHE A 328 3.54 -4.12 9.36
CA PHE A 328 2.22 -3.52 9.56
C PHE A 328 1.26 -3.99 8.47
N SER A 329 -0.02 -3.79 8.72
CA SER A 329 -1.10 -4.12 7.79
C SER A 329 -1.92 -2.87 7.50
N THR A 330 -2.32 -2.69 6.24
CA THR A 330 -3.28 -1.66 5.82
C THR A 330 -4.72 -2.19 5.77
N GLY A 331 -4.97 -3.40 6.28
CA GLY A 331 -6.29 -4.02 6.23
C GLY A 331 -7.34 -3.30 7.09
N PRO A 332 -8.64 -3.44 6.79
CA PRO A 332 -9.71 -2.75 7.54
C PRO A 332 -9.81 -3.14 9.02
N ARG A 333 -9.20 -4.27 9.42
CA ARG A 333 -9.14 -4.73 10.82
C ARG A 333 -7.94 -4.16 11.59
N SER A 334 -7.08 -3.41 10.91
CA SER A 334 -5.86 -2.81 11.46
C SER A 334 -6.08 -1.33 11.71
N ARG A 335 -5.13 -0.69 12.42
CA ARG A 335 -5.14 0.77 12.59
C ARG A 335 -5.01 1.44 11.21
N ALA A 336 -5.80 2.48 10.98
CA ALA A 336 -5.79 3.21 9.72
C ALA A 336 -4.40 3.79 9.40
N THR A 337 -4.05 3.68 8.13
CA THR A 337 -2.83 4.23 7.50
C THR A 337 -3.26 5.19 6.38
N HIS A 338 -2.35 6.05 5.92
CA HIS A 338 -2.67 6.97 4.81
C HIS A 338 -3.02 6.24 3.50
N TRP A 339 -2.51 5.02 3.28
CA TRP A 339 -2.92 4.18 2.15
C TRP A 339 -4.39 3.78 2.14
N LYS A 340 -5.04 3.81 3.31
CA LYS A 340 -6.39 3.30 3.54
C LYS A 340 -6.56 1.90 2.89
N GLN A 341 -7.65 1.67 2.16
CA GLN A 341 -7.86 0.49 1.33
C GLN A 341 -8.33 0.87 -0.07
N THR A 342 -8.16 -0.05 -1.03
CA THR A 342 -8.64 0.13 -2.40
C THR A 342 -9.96 -0.62 -2.61
N VAL A 343 -11.03 0.13 -2.85
CA VAL A 343 -12.39 -0.36 -3.06
C VAL A 343 -12.68 -0.50 -4.55
N LEU A 344 -13.01 -1.72 -4.98
CA LEU A 344 -13.36 -2.06 -6.37
C LEU A 344 -14.85 -2.39 -6.44
N TYR A 345 -15.69 -1.41 -6.73
CA TYR A 345 -17.14 -1.59 -6.82
C TYR A 345 -17.53 -2.59 -7.92
N LEU A 346 -18.53 -3.41 -7.65
CA LEU A 346 -19.09 -4.38 -8.60
C LEU A 346 -20.26 -3.77 -9.36
N GLU A 347 -20.37 -4.07 -10.66
CA GLU A 347 -21.54 -3.68 -11.45
C GLU A 347 -22.84 -4.26 -10.88
N ASP A 348 -22.83 -5.54 -10.50
CA ASP A 348 -23.95 -6.22 -9.85
C ASP A 348 -23.80 -6.20 -8.33
N VAL A 349 -24.91 -6.03 -7.60
CA VAL A 349 -24.96 -6.30 -6.16
C VAL A 349 -25.19 -7.78 -5.95
N LEU A 350 -24.30 -8.44 -5.21
CA LEU A 350 -24.36 -9.88 -5.01
C LEU A 350 -25.07 -10.20 -3.69
N THR A 351 -26.14 -10.99 -3.76
CA THR A 351 -26.77 -11.55 -2.56
C THR A 351 -26.10 -12.88 -2.23
N ILE A 352 -25.38 -12.94 -1.11
CA ILE A 352 -24.62 -14.11 -0.69
C ILE A 352 -25.10 -14.63 0.67
N CYS A 353 -25.14 -15.94 0.84
CA CYS A 353 -25.41 -16.56 2.14
C CYS A 353 -24.13 -17.09 2.79
N GLU A 354 -24.10 -17.17 4.11
CA GLU A 354 -23.02 -17.75 4.91
C GLU A 354 -22.60 -19.12 4.37
N GLY A 355 -21.28 -19.31 4.25
CA GLY A 355 -20.66 -20.51 3.71
C GLY A 355 -20.62 -20.61 2.18
N GLU A 356 -21.34 -19.75 1.46
CA GLU A 356 -21.21 -19.63 -0.01
C GLU A 356 -19.90 -18.92 -0.37
N ALA A 357 -19.43 -19.11 -1.60
CA ALA A 357 -18.14 -18.59 -2.02
C ALA A 357 -18.20 -17.86 -3.37
N ILE A 358 -17.53 -16.71 -3.42
CA ILE A 358 -17.14 -16.05 -4.67
C ILE A 358 -15.80 -16.65 -5.09
N ILE A 359 -15.75 -17.18 -6.32
CA ILE A 359 -14.55 -17.77 -6.90
C ILE A 359 -14.19 -16.99 -8.15
N GLY A 360 -12.91 -16.68 -8.31
CA GLY A 360 -12.46 -15.83 -9.39
C GLY A 360 -10.95 -15.81 -9.59
N SER A 361 -10.52 -14.86 -10.41
CA SER A 361 -9.12 -14.52 -10.61
C SER A 361 -8.97 -13.02 -10.80
N MET A 362 -7.93 -12.44 -10.21
CA MET A 362 -7.53 -11.05 -10.41
C MET A 362 -6.24 -11.00 -11.23
N THR A 363 -6.24 -10.20 -12.28
CA THR A 363 -5.05 -9.88 -13.09
C THR A 363 -4.66 -8.43 -12.84
N VAL A 364 -3.39 -8.19 -12.54
CA VAL A 364 -2.83 -6.88 -12.25
C VAL A 364 -1.62 -6.67 -13.16
N ALA A 365 -1.54 -5.51 -13.81
CA ALA A 365 -0.39 -5.12 -14.61
C ALA A 365 -0.26 -3.59 -14.70
N PRO A 366 0.96 -3.04 -14.88
CA PRO A 366 1.15 -1.65 -15.23
C PRO A 366 0.45 -1.31 -16.56
N ASN A 367 -0.13 -0.11 -16.65
CA ASN A 367 -0.73 0.33 -17.90
C ASN A 367 0.34 0.52 -18.99
N LYS A 368 0.03 0.11 -20.22
CA LYS A 368 0.97 0.17 -21.34
C LYS A 368 1.37 1.59 -21.76
N LYS A 369 0.49 2.57 -21.55
CA LYS A 369 0.73 3.97 -21.94
C LYS A 369 1.33 4.79 -20.82
N SER A 370 0.86 4.58 -19.59
CA SER A 370 1.37 5.24 -18.38
C SER A 370 1.79 4.16 -17.38
N PRO A 371 3.07 3.78 -17.31
CA PRO A 371 3.52 2.71 -16.43
C PRO A 371 3.32 2.96 -14.93
N ARG A 372 2.91 4.17 -14.53
CA ARG A 372 2.55 4.52 -13.15
C ARG A 372 1.09 4.17 -12.80
N ASP A 373 0.22 4.08 -13.82
CA ASP A 373 -1.16 3.63 -13.68
C ASP A 373 -1.19 2.09 -13.56
N VAL A 374 -2.23 1.56 -12.92
CA VAL A 374 -2.42 0.11 -12.76
C VAL A 374 -3.72 -0.32 -13.44
N ASP A 375 -3.60 -1.28 -14.35
CA ASP A 375 -4.74 -1.97 -14.96
C ASP A 375 -5.09 -3.23 -14.13
N ILE A 376 -6.35 -3.32 -13.71
CA ILE A 376 -6.86 -4.44 -12.90
C ILE A 376 -8.02 -5.09 -13.63
N MET A 377 -7.96 -6.40 -13.87
CA MET A 377 -9.08 -7.18 -14.39
C MET A 377 -9.51 -8.22 -13.34
N VAL A 378 -10.78 -8.23 -13.00
CA VAL A 378 -11.37 -9.19 -12.06
C VAL A 378 -12.37 -10.07 -12.79
N LYS A 379 -12.12 -11.38 -12.79
CA LYS A 379 -13.09 -12.39 -13.19
C LYS A 379 -13.67 -12.98 -11.92
N TYR A 380 -14.98 -13.00 -11.77
CA TYR A 380 -15.61 -13.57 -10.59
C TYR A 380 -16.92 -14.28 -10.93
N SER A 381 -17.24 -15.28 -10.12
CA SER A 381 -18.48 -16.02 -10.21
C SER A 381 -18.98 -16.37 -8.81
N LEU A 382 -20.30 -16.34 -8.66
CA LEU A 382 -21.02 -16.83 -7.48
C LEU A 382 -22.15 -17.71 -8.01
N SER A 383 -22.22 -18.94 -7.53
CA SER A 383 -23.36 -19.85 -7.76
C SER A 383 -23.95 -20.17 -6.39
N GLY A 384 -24.67 -19.19 -5.85
CA GLY A 384 -25.29 -19.24 -4.53
C GLY A 384 -26.79 -19.56 -4.61
N ARG A 385 -27.42 -19.71 -3.45
CA ARG A 385 -28.85 -19.99 -3.32
C ARG A 385 -29.73 -18.85 -3.83
N ARG A 386 -29.26 -17.61 -3.68
CA ARG A 386 -30.04 -16.39 -3.98
C ARG A 386 -29.50 -15.57 -5.15
N CYS A 387 -28.29 -15.89 -5.63
CA CYS A 387 -27.62 -15.17 -6.69
C CYS A 387 -26.78 -16.15 -7.52
N VAL A 388 -26.92 -16.10 -8.85
CA VAL A 388 -26.03 -16.79 -9.78
C VAL A 388 -25.50 -15.75 -10.75
N VAL A 389 -24.19 -15.49 -10.71
CA VAL A 389 -23.53 -14.49 -11.53
C VAL A 389 -22.17 -14.98 -12.02
N SER A 390 -21.76 -14.51 -13.18
CA SER A 390 -20.41 -14.65 -13.72
C SER A 390 -20.07 -13.40 -14.51
N ARG A 391 -19.00 -12.71 -14.12
CA ARG A 391 -18.59 -11.42 -14.71
C ARG A 391 -17.08 -11.33 -14.93
N VAL A 392 -16.74 -10.44 -15.86
CA VAL A 392 -15.39 -9.93 -16.04
C VAL A 392 -15.50 -8.41 -16.00
N GLN A 393 -14.84 -7.78 -15.03
CA GLN A 393 -14.84 -6.34 -14.85
C GLN A 393 -13.41 -5.82 -14.93
N PHE A 394 -13.25 -4.62 -15.51
CA PHE A 394 -11.98 -3.95 -15.69
C PHE A 394 -11.98 -2.66 -14.89
N TYR A 395 -10.87 -2.42 -14.21
CA TYR A 395 -10.61 -1.20 -13.47
C TYR A 395 -9.29 -0.60 -13.90
N LYS A 396 -9.18 0.71 -13.76
CA LYS A 396 -7.96 1.45 -14.00
C LYS A 396 -7.73 2.43 -12.85
N MET A 397 -6.62 2.27 -12.15
CA MET A 397 -6.14 3.23 -11.16
C MET A 397 -5.15 4.18 -11.84
N ARG A 398 -5.45 5.48 -11.84
CA ARG A 398 -4.76 6.52 -12.63
C ARG A 398 -4.54 7.79 -11.83
#